data_AF-A0A3G1PKV8-F1
#
_entry.id   AF-A0A3G1PKV8-F1
#
_cell.length_a   1.000
_cell.length_b   1.000
_cell.length_c   1.000
_cell.angle_alpha   90.00
_cell.angle_beta   90.00
_cell.angle_gamma   90.00
#
_symmetry.space_group_name_H-M   'P 1'
#
loop_
_entity.id
_entity.type
_entity.pdbx_description
1 polymer ?
#
loop_
_entity_poly.entity_id
_entity_poly.type
_entity_poly.pdbx_seq_one_letter_code
_entity_poly.pdbx_strand_id
1 'polypeptide(L)'
;ISAASMLVSMHGAQLITSMFLPRGATVVELFPFAVNPEQYTPYKTLASLPGMDLHYISWRNSMEENTVTHPDRPWEQGGIAHLEKEEQQRIMVSTDVPRHLCCRNPEWLFRIYQDTLVDIPSFLKVLRDGMKNKPNLKKTKIANTVHPGRVREAHCQTSVQTPHEARLTVSWQIPWNLKYLKVREVKYEV
;
A
#
# COMPACT_ATOMS: atom_id res chain seq x y z
N ILE A 1 10.48 3.69 -15.92
CA ILE A 1 9.24 3.10 -15.34
C ILE A 1 7.98 3.67 -16.00
N SER A 2 7.88 4.98 -16.26
CA SER A 2 6.70 5.63 -16.86
C SER A 2 6.25 5.12 -18.23
N ALA A 3 7.10 4.39 -18.97
CA ALA A 3 6.75 3.75 -20.24
C ALA A 3 6.57 2.22 -20.14
N ALA A 4 6.69 1.63 -18.94
CA ALA A 4 6.56 0.20 -18.75
C ALA A 4 5.08 -0.23 -18.78
N SER A 5 4.79 -1.33 -19.47
CA SER A 5 3.45 -1.95 -19.47
C SER A 5 3.25 -2.89 -18.28
N MET A 6 4.34 -3.31 -17.63
CA MET A 6 4.35 -4.23 -16.50
C MET A 6 5.53 -3.97 -15.57
N LEU A 7 5.30 -4.06 -14.27
CA LEU A 7 6.33 -4.10 -13.22
C LEU A 7 6.21 -5.45 -12.50
N VAL A 8 7.30 -6.21 -12.46
CA VAL A 8 7.40 -7.46 -11.70
C VAL A 8 8.42 -7.25 -10.59
N SER A 9 8.06 -7.51 -9.34
CA SER A 9 8.96 -7.34 -8.21
C SER A 9 8.57 -8.22 -7.03
N MET A 10 9.57 -8.66 -6.26
CA MET A 10 9.34 -9.17 -4.91
C MET A 10 8.69 -8.11 -4.02
N HIS A 11 7.85 -8.56 -3.10
CA HIS A 11 7.25 -7.75 -2.05
C HIS A 11 8.35 -6.99 -1.30
N GLY A 12 8.23 -5.67 -1.24
CA GLY A 12 9.23 -4.82 -0.61
C GLY A 12 9.07 -3.37 -1.01
N ALA A 13 9.86 -2.48 -0.40
CA ALA A 13 9.72 -1.02 -0.58
C ALA A 13 9.82 -0.57 -2.04
N GLN A 14 10.57 -1.28 -2.89
CA GLN A 14 10.77 -0.92 -4.30
C GLN A 14 9.47 -0.92 -5.12
N LEU A 15 8.45 -1.69 -4.73
CA LEU A 15 7.14 -1.70 -5.38
C LEU A 15 6.40 -0.36 -5.27
N ILE A 16 6.84 0.58 -4.42
CA ILE A 16 6.30 1.95 -4.41
C ILE A 16 6.44 2.64 -5.77
N THR A 17 7.44 2.25 -6.56
CA THR A 17 7.66 2.77 -7.91
C THR A 17 6.51 2.46 -8.87
N SER A 18 5.62 1.51 -8.52
CA SER A 18 4.36 1.27 -9.23
C SER A 18 3.47 2.52 -9.32
N MET A 19 3.61 3.47 -8.40
CA MET A 19 2.90 4.76 -8.44
C MET A 19 3.19 5.57 -9.72
N PHE A 20 4.34 5.33 -10.36
CA PHE A 20 4.76 6.03 -11.57
C PHE A 20 4.45 5.26 -12.85
N LEU A 21 3.77 4.11 -12.76
CA LEU A 21 3.35 3.37 -13.93
C LEU A 21 2.20 4.10 -14.65
N PRO A 22 2.14 3.98 -15.99
CA PRO A 22 1.01 4.52 -16.73
C PRO A 22 -0.27 3.76 -16.36
N ARG A 23 -1.40 4.46 -16.43
CA ARG A 23 -2.73 3.85 -16.24
C ARG A 23 -2.87 2.64 -17.16
N GLY A 24 -3.36 1.54 -16.62
CA GLY A 24 -3.49 0.29 -17.35
C GLY A 24 -2.26 -0.59 -17.36
N ALA A 25 -1.14 -0.16 -16.79
CA ALA A 25 -0.02 -1.05 -16.55
C ALA A 25 -0.38 -2.13 -15.53
N THR A 26 0.40 -3.21 -15.56
CA THR A 26 0.23 -4.34 -14.64
C THR A 26 1.31 -4.32 -13.56
N VAL A 27 0.94 -4.47 -12.30
CA VAL A 27 1.85 -4.75 -11.18
C VAL A 27 1.74 -6.23 -10.85
N VAL A 28 2.87 -6.94 -10.92
CA VAL A 28 2.99 -8.33 -10.52
C VAL A 28 3.85 -8.40 -9.28
N GLU A 29 3.20 -8.63 -8.15
CA GLU A 29 3.84 -8.71 -6.85
C GLU A 29 4.14 -10.16 -6.48
N LEU A 30 5.41 -10.45 -6.21
CA LEU A 30 5.86 -11.77 -5.82
C LEU A 30 6.03 -11.83 -4.29
N PHE A 31 5.49 -12.85 -3.66
CA PHE A 31 5.59 -13.07 -2.21
C PHE A 31 6.46 -14.28 -1.94
N PRO A 32 7.37 -14.19 -0.95
CA PRO A 32 8.20 -15.33 -0.58
C PRO A 32 7.36 -16.33 0.23
N PHE A 33 7.94 -17.48 0.57
CA PHE A 33 7.25 -18.55 1.29
C PHE A 33 6.68 -18.09 2.64
N ALA A 34 5.57 -18.68 3.08
CA ALA A 34 4.83 -18.32 4.30
C ALA A 34 4.26 -16.88 4.37
N VAL A 35 4.52 -16.01 3.39
CA VAL A 35 3.95 -14.65 3.35
C VAL A 35 2.63 -14.66 2.59
N ASN A 36 1.55 -14.28 3.27
CA ASN A 36 0.20 -14.33 2.72
C ASN A 36 -0.18 -13.05 1.93
N PRO A 37 -0.39 -13.13 0.60
CA PRO A 37 -0.71 -11.97 -0.24
C PRO A 37 -2.03 -11.28 0.12
N GLU A 38 -2.94 -11.96 0.83
CA GLU A 38 -4.22 -11.37 1.26
C GLU A 38 -4.12 -10.62 2.59
N GLN A 39 -3.02 -10.77 3.32
CA GLN A 39 -2.78 -10.07 4.59
C GLN A 39 -1.83 -8.88 4.43
N TYR A 40 -0.90 -8.93 3.47
CA TYR A 40 0.08 -7.88 3.21
C TYR A 40 -0.23 -7.18 1.89
N THR A 41 -1.23 -6.30 1.90
CA THR A 41 -1.87 -5.74 0.69
C THR A 41 -1.60 -4.24 0.41
N PRO A 42 -0.49 -3.60 0.83
CA PRO A 42 -0.31 -2.17 0.58
C PRO A 42 -0.29 -1.83 -0.92
N TYR A 43 0.33 -2.67 -1.76
CA TYR A 43 0.41 -2.43 -3.20
C TYR A 43 -0.85 -2.85 -3.96
N LYS A 44 -1.56 -3.88 -3.50
CA LYS A 44 -2.93 -4.18 -3.94
C LYS A 44 -3.87 -3.01 -3.67
N THR A 45 -3.75 -2.39 -2.49
CA THR A 45 -4.50 -1.18 -2.13
C THR A 45 -4.11 0.00 -3.02
N LEU A 46 -2.80 0.28 -3.18
CA LEU A 46 -2.29 1.32 -4.07
C LEU A 46 -2.84 1.16 -5.49
N ALA A 47 -2.74 -0.03 -6.08
CA ALA A 47 -3.23 -0.32 -7.42
C ALA A 47 -4.74 -0.08 -7.57
N SER A 48 -5.50 -0.26 -6.49
CA SER A 48 -6.95 -0.10 -6.42
C SER A 48 -7.40 1.34 -6.08
N LEU A 49 -6.47 2.25 -5.76
CA LEU A 49 -6.84 3.63 -5.46
C LEU A 49 -7.50 4.30 -6.69
N PRO A 50 -8.53 5.14 -6.49
CA PRO A 50 -9.13 5.89 -7.59
C PRO A 50 -8.08 6.70 -8.37
N GLY A 51 -8.05 6.53 -9.69
CA GLY A 51 -7.11 7.25 -10.56
C GLY A 51 -5.79 6.52 -10.84
N MET A 52 -5.45 5.48 -10.07
CA MET A 52 -4.27 4.65 -10.34
C MET A 52 -4.52 3.74 -11.56
N ASP A 53 -5.68 3.07 -11.57
CA ASP A 53 -6.13 2.20 -12.66
C ASP A 53 -5.05 1.19 -13.08
N LEU A 54 -4.36 0.60 -12.10
CA LEU A 54 -3.34 -0.43 -12.30
C LEU A 54 -3.99 -1.80 -12.19
N HIS A 55 -3.56 -2.74 -13.04
CA HIS A 55 -3.94 -4.14 -12.90
C HIS A 55 -3.01 -4.84 -11.92
N TYR A 56 -3.55 -5.45 -10.88
CA TYR A 56 -2.75 -6.09 -9.83
C TYR A 56 -2.82 -7.62 -9.94
N ILE A 57 -1.65 -8.27 -9.88
CA ILE A 57 -1.50 -9.73 -9.84
C ILE A 57 -0.54 -10.06 -8.70
N SER A 58 -0.89 -11.04 -7.87
CA SER A 58 0.00 -11.60 -6.86
C SER A 58 0.40 -13.03 -7.21
N TRP A 59 1.67 -13.35 -7.00
CA TRP A 59 2.19 -14.72 -7.01
C TRP A 59 2.85 -14.98 -5.66
N ARG A 60 2.67 -16.18 -5.09
CA ARG A 60 3.30 -16.58 -3.84
C ARG A 60 4.13 -17.83 -4.08
N ASN A 61 5.34 -17.86 -3.52
CA ASN A 61 6.09 -19.11 -3.43
C ASN A 61 5.37 -20.07 -2.47
N SER A 62 4.90 -21.19 -3.00
CA SER A 62 4.26 -22.27 -2.23
C SER A 62 5.20 -23.43 -1.92
N MET A 63 6.44 -23.40 -2.42
CA MET A 63 7.43 -24.47 -2.30
C MET A 63 8.51 -24.05 -1.30
N GLU A 64 8.59 -24.78 -0.19
CA GLU A 64 9.59 -24.50 0.85
C GLU A 64 11.01 -24.77 0.33
N GLU A 65 11.17 -25.78 -0.52
CA GLU A 65 12.43 -26.11 -1.21
C GLU A 65 12.99 -24.96 -2.08
N ASN A 66 12.13 -24.03 -2.49
CA ASN A 66 12.49 -22.85 -3.26
C ASN A 66 12.85 -21.63 -2.39
N THR A 67 13.14 -21.87 -1.11
CA THR A 67 13.37 -20.83 -0.12
C THR A 67 14.76 -20.97 0.49
N VAL A 68 15.53 -19.87 0.52
CA VAL A 68 16.83 -19.82 1.20
C VAL A 68 16.73 -18.84 2.36
N THR A 69 16.80 -19.38 3.58
CA THR A 69 16.73 -18.61 4.82
C THR A 69 18.12 -18.24 5.33
N HIS A 70 18.18 -17.20 6.17
CA HIS A 70 19.45 -16.66 6.68
C HIS A 70 19.35 -16.39 8.20
N PRO A 71 19.22 -17.43 9.04
CA PRO A 71 18.95 -17.29 10.47
C PRO A 71 20.06 -16.55 11.25
N ASP A 72 21.29 -16.55 10.73
CA ASP A 72 22.46 -15.94 11.37
C ASP A 72 22.68 -14.46 11.01
N ARG A 73 21.84 -13.87 10.16
CA ARG A 73 21.92 -12.44 9.84
C ARG A 73 21.59 -11.57 11.08
N PRO A 74 21.87 -10.25 11.03
CA PRO A 74 21.33 -9.32 12.01
C PRO A 74 19.79 -9.37 12.06
N TRP A 75 19.20 -9.08 13.21
CA TRP A 75 17.74 -9.20 13.41
C TRP A 75 16.95 -8.28 12.47
N GLU A 76 17.48 -7.10 12.16
CA GLU A 76 16.91 -6.15 11.20
C GLU A 76 16.86 -6.67 9.76
N GLN A 77 17.63 -7.72 9.45
CA GLN A 77 17.67 -8.44 8.17
C GLN A 77 17.05 -9.85 8.26
N GLY A 78 16.23 -10.10 9.29
CA GLY A 78 15.47 -11.33 9.44
C GLY A 78 16.20 -12.47 10.14
N GLY A 79 17.41 -12.25 10.68
CA GLY A 79 18.07 -13.29 11.47
C GLY A 79 17.40 -13.49 12.83
N ILE A 80 17.39 -14.75 13.27
CA ILE A 80 16.68 -15.21 14.47
C ILE A 80 17.62 -15.80 15.53
N ALA A 81 18.94 -15.82 15.30
CA ALA A 81 19.94 -16.36 16.23
C ALA A 81 19.91 -15.73 17.63
N HIS A 82 19.35 -14.53 17.77
CA HIS A 82 19.18 -13.80 19.03
C HIS A 82 18.00 -14.29 19.89
N LEU A 83 17.13 -15.15 19.36
CA LEU A 83 15.95 -15.68 20.06
C LEU A 83 16.28 -16.99 20.77
N GLU A 84 15.43 -17.39 21.71
CA GLU A 84 15.50 -18.72 22.33
C GLU A 84 15.33 -19.83 21.29
N LYS A 85 15.95 -20.99 21.52
CA LYS A 85 15.97 -22.08 20.54
C LYS A 85 14.57 -22.57 20.19
N GLU A 86 13.66 -22.63 21.16
CA GLU A 86 12.28 -23.03 20.96
C GLU A 86 11.55 -22.08 20.00
N GLU A 87 11.79 -20.77 20.13
CA GLU A 87 11.20 -19.75 19.25
C GLU A 87 11.81 -19.81 17.86
N GLN A 88 13.12 -20.02 17.75
CA GLN A 88 13.77 -20.23 16.46
C GLN A 88 13.16 -21.43 15.71
N GLN A 89 13.00 -22.57 16.40
CA GLN A 89 12.39 -23.76 15.83
C GLN A 89 10.93 -23.51 15.41
N ARG A 90 10.14 -22.84 16.25
CA ARG A 90 8.75 -22.45 15.92
C ARG A 90 8.68 -21.62 14.64
N ILE A 91 9.57 -20.64 14.49
CA ILE A 91 9.64 -19.77 13.30
C ILE A 91 10.08 -20.57 12.07
N MET A 92 11.10 -21.43 12.19
CA MET A 92 11.63 -22.20 11.06
C MET A 92 10.59 -23.15 10.46
N VAL A 93 9.76 -23.81 11.29
CA VAL A 93 8.73 -24.74 10.81
C VAL A 93 7.41 -24.06 10.41
N SER A 94 7.28 -22.73 10.55
CA SER A 94 6.03 -22.05 10.27
C SER A 94 5.71 -21.93 8.78
N THR A 95 4.48 -22.24 8.38
CA THR A 95 4.08 -22.21 6.96
C THR A 95 3.24 -21.00 6.57
N ASP A 96 2.84 -20.18 7.54
CA ASP A 96 2.13 -18.91 7.32
C ASP A 96 2.45 -17.95 8.47
N VAL A 97 2.82 -16.71 8.15
CA VAL A 97 3.08 -15.69 9.16
C VAL A 97 1.75 -15.17 9.71
N PRO A 98 1.49 -15.29 11.03
CA PRO A 98 0.27 -14.76 11.62
C PRO A 98 0.16 -13.23 11.46
N ARG A 99 -1.08 -12.74 11.57
CA ARG A 99 -1.32 -11.29 11.65
C ARG A 99 -0.58 -10.72 12.86
N HIS A 100 0.13 -9.63 12.62
CA HIS A 100 0.95 -8.96 13.63
C HIS A 100 0.95 -7.46 13.37
N LEU A 101 1.31 -6.69 14.39
CA LEU A 101 1.60 -5.27 14.19
C LEU A 101 2.98 -5.14 13.55
N CYS A 102 3.05 -4.37 12.46
CA CYS A 102 4.24 -4.27 11.63
C CYS A 102 5.54 -4.02 12.39
N CYS A 103 6.57 -4.58 11.76
CA CYS A 103 7.92 -4.04 11.55
C CYS A 103 8.98 -4.60 12.48
N ARG A 104 8.59 -5.26 13.58
CA ARG A 104 9.55 -5.85 14.53
C ARG A 104 9.21 -7.29 14.93
N ASN A 105 8.20 -7.89 14.30
CA ASN A 105 7.90 -9.29 14.52
C ASN A 105 9.00 -10.15 13.89
N PRO A 106 9.68 -11.03 14.66
CA PRO A 106 10.83 -11.77 14.16
C PRO A 106 10.45 -12.80 13.08
N GLU A 107 9.30 -13.44 13.21
CA GLU A 107 8.79 -14.40 12.22
C GLU A 107 8.53 -13.73 10.86
N TRP A 108 7.92 -12.54 10.89
CA TRP A 108 7.75 -11.71 9.71
C TRP A 108 9.08 -11.34 9.06
N LEU A 109 10.04 -10.84 9.83
CA LEU A 109 11.34 -10.43 9.30
C LEU A 109 12.09 -11.63 8.71
N PHE A 110 12.04 -12.79 9.37
CA PHE A 110 12.61 -14.04 8.88
C PHE A 110 12.01 -14.46 7.53
N ARG A 111 10.68 -14.38 7.38
CA ARG A 111 10.00 -14.79 6.14
C ARG A 111 10.08 -13.74 5.02
N ILE A 112 10.18 -12.44 5.33
CA ILE A 112 10.22 -11.41 4.27
C ILE A 112 11.62 -11.20 3.69
N TYR A 113 12.68 -11.50 4.46
CA TYR A 113 14.09 -11.33 4.02
C TYR A 113 14.75 -12.62 3.51
N GLN A 114 13.99 -13.70 3.34
CA GLN A 114 14.48 -14.92 2.69
C GLN A 114 14.65 -14.70 1.17
N ASP A 115 15.63 -15.38 0.57
CA ASP A 115 15.74 -15.41 -0.88
C ASP A 115 14.76 -16.45 -1.45
N THR A 116 14.19 -16.16 -2.62
CA THR A 116 13.20 -17.02 -3.27
C THR A 116 13.66 -17.43 -4.65
N LEU A 117 13.73 -18.73 -4.89
CA LEU A 117 13.87 -19.32 -6.22
C LEU A 117 12.49 -19.34 -6.88
N VAL A 118 12.27 -18.49 -7.87
CA VAL A 118 10.96 -18.38 -8.52
C VAL A 118 10.73 -19.57 -9.44
N ASP A 119 9.68 -20.35 -9.17
CA ASP A 119 9.23 -21.39 -10.09
C ASP A 119 8.57 -20.77 -11.33
N ILE A 120 9.30 -20.81 -12.44
CA ILE A 120 8.89 -20.17 -13.69
C ILE A 120 7.57 -20.72 -14.24
N PRO A 121 7.29 -22.04 -14.27
CA PRO A 121 6.00 -22.57 -14.70
C PRO A 121 4.81 -22.05 -13.87
N SER A 122 4.89 -22.09 -12.54
CA SER A 122 3.88 -21.56 -11.62
C SER A 122 3.68 -20.06 -11.81
N PHE A 123 4.77 -19.30 -11.89
CA PHE A 123 4.74 -17.87 -12.13
C PHE A 123 4.05 -17.52 -13.46
N LEU A 124 4.44 -18.18 -14.55
CA LEU A 124 3.84 -17.94 -15.87
C LEU A 124 2.36 -18.33 -15.91
N LYS A 125 1.95 -19.38 -15.18
CA LYS A 125 0.54 -19.74 -15.05
C LYS A 125 -0.26 -18.62 -14.40
N VAL A 126 0.18 -18.14 -13.23
CA VAL A 126 -0.46 -17.02 -12.52
C VAL A 126 -0.49 -15.76 -13.38
N LEU A 127 0.60 -15.46 -14.10
CA LEU A 127 0.66 -14.31 -14.98
C LEU A 127 -0.36 -14.41 -16.13
N ARG A 128 -0.43 -15.57 -16.81
CA ARG A 128 -1.40 -15.78 -17.90
C ARG A 128 -2.84 -15.67 -17.40
N ASP A 129 -3.15 -16.30 -16.27
CA ASP A 129 -4.49 -16.29 -15.70
C ASP A 129 -4.87 -14.90 -15.19
N GLY A 130 -3.95 -14.20 -14.52
CA GLY A 130 -4.15 -12.83 -14.08
C GLY A 130 -4.36 -11.86 -15.25
N MET A 131 -3.68 -12.04 -16.37
CA MET A 131 -3.84 -11.18 -17.54
C MET A 131 -5.18 -11.37 -18.27
N LYS A 132 -5.83 -12.52 -18.17
CA LYS A 132 -7.20 -12.73 -18.72
C LYS A 132 -8.23 -11.83 -18.04
N ASN A 133 -8.02 -11.53 -16.77
CA ASN A 133 -8.92 -10.71 -15.96
C ASN A 133 -8.57 -9.22 -16.01
N LYS A 134 -7.65 -8.79 -16.88
CA LYS A 134 -7.24 -7.40 -16.98
C LYS A 134 -8.43 -6.53 -17.40
N PRO A 135 -8.87 -5.58 -16.56
CA PRO A 135 -10.02 -4.75 -16.88
C PRO A 135 -9.71 -3.88 -18.09
N ASN A 136 -10.68 -3.78 -19.00
CA ASN A 136 -10.62 -2.78 -20.07
C ASN A 136 -10.67 -1.40 -19.43
N LEU A 137 -9.65 -0.57 -19.70
CA LEU A 137 -9.65 0.85 -19.34
C LEU A 137 -10.71 1.58 -20.15
N LYS A 138 -11.99 1.39 -19.79
CA LYS A 138 -12.99 2.39 -20.09
C LYS A 138 -12.53 3.66 -19.38
N LYS A 139 -12.73 4.82 -19.98
CA LYS A 139 -12.38 6.12 -19.37
C LYS A 139 -13.17 6.27 -18.06
N THR A 140 -12.70 5.68 -16.98
CA THR A 140 -13.21 5.91 -15.64
C THR A 140 -13.06 7.41 -15.44
N LYS A 141 -14.19 8.14 -15.35
CA LYS A 141 -14.13 9.56 -15.00
C LYS A 141 -13.32 9.62 -13.71
N ILE A 142 -12.19 10.30 -13.76
CA ILE A 142 -11.39 10.62 -12.58
C ILE A 142 -12.39 11.19 -11.58
N ALA A 143 -12.45 10.59 -10.39
CA ALA A 143 -13.15 11.21 -9.27
C ALA A 143 -12.39 12.50 -8.97
N ASN A 144 -12.77 13.58 -9.65
CA ASN A 144 -12.13 14.90 -9.59
C ASN A 144 -12.42 15.60 -8.25
N THR A 145 -13.10 14.94 -7.33
CA THR A 145 -13.48 15.53 -6.04
C THR A 145 -12.36 15.32 -5.04
N VAL A 146 -11.28 16.08 -5.19
CA VAL A 146 -10.30 16.26 -4.12
C VAL A 146 -10.85 17.35 -3.21
N HIS A 147 -11.12 17.01 -1.96
CA HIS A 147 -11.63 17.95 -0.97
C HIS A 147 -10.52 18.85 -0.44
N PRO A 148 -10.82 20.10 -0.06
CA PRO A 148 -9.91 20.90 0.74
C PRO A 148 -9.51 20.16 2.02
N GLY A 149 -8.29 20.40 2.49
CA GLY A 149 -7.83 19.88 3.76
C GLY A 149 -8.67 20.41 4.91
N ARG A 150 -8.62 19.71 6.05
CA ARG A 150 -9.34 20.09 7.27
C ARG A 150 -9.01 21.54 7.66
N VAL A 151 -10.05 22.33 7.92
CA VAL A 151 -9.94 23.69 8.46
C VAL A 151 -9.24 23.65 9.83
N ARG A 152 -8.32 24.59 10.06
CA ARG A 152 -7.58 24.75 11.32
C ARG A 152 -7.71 26.19 11.82
N GLU A 153 -7.44 26.39 13.11
CA GLU A 153 -7.45 27.73 13.75
C GLU A 153 -8.79 28.46 13.53
N ALA A 154 -9.90 27.76 13.79
CA ALA A 154 -11.21 28.36 13.68
C ALA A 154 -11.42 29.38 14.82
N HIS A 155 -11.65 30.64 14.45
CA HIS A 155 -11.98 31.73 15.35
C HIS A 155 -13.43 32.13 15.17
N CYS A 156 -14.08 32.42 16.29
CA CYS A 156 -15.47 32.83 16.34
C CYS A 156 -15.55 34.12 17.17
N GLN A 157 -16.10 35.17 16.58
CA GLN A 157 -16.30 36.45 17.24
C GLN A 157 -17.76 36.87 17.12
N THR A 158 -18.37 37.18 18.26
CA THR A 158 -19.72 37.72 18.33
C THR A 158 -19.64 39.20 18.68
N SER A 159 -20.42 40.01 17.98
CA SER A 159 -20.59 41.43 18.30
C SER A 159 -22.06 41.78 18.23
N VAL A 160 -22.60 42.37 19.29
CA VAL A 160 -23.96 42.92 19.30
C VAL A 160 -23.86 44.39 18.92
N GLN A 161 -24.43 44.75 17.76
CA GLN A 161 -24.33 46.12 17.23
C GLN A 161 -25.51 46.98 17.69
N THR A 162 -26.70 46.38 17.85
CA THR A 162 -27.90 47.02 18.39
C THR A 162 -28.74 46.00 19.17
N PRO A 163 -29.78 46.40 19.94
CA PRO A 163 -30.67 45.46 20.65
C PRO A 163 -31.38 44.45 19.73
N HIS A 164 -31.39 44.68 18.41
CA HIS A 164 -32.04 43.82 17.42
C HIS A 164 -31.05 43.24 16.38
N GLU A 165 -29.75 43.47 16.54
CA GLU A 165 -28.76 43.03 15.56
C GLU A 165 -27.51 42.46 16.24
N ALA A 166 -27.30 41.17 16.03
CA ALA A 166 -26.09 40.46 16.43
C ALA A 166 -25.37 39.96 15.19
N ARG A 167 -24.04 40.14 15.17
CA ARG A 167 -23.15 39.66 14.12
C ARG A 167 -22.26 38.56 14.67
N LEU A 168 -22.23 37.44 13.96
CA LEU A 168 -21.30 36.34 14.15
C LEU A 168 -20.28 36.37 13.01
N THR A 169 -18.99 36.54 13.34
CA THR A 169 -17.90 36.44 12.37
C THR A 169 -17.12 35.16 12.67
N VAL A 170 -17.03 34.28 11.67
CA VAL A 170 -16.26 33.05 11.74
C VAL A 170 -15.11 33.15 10.74
N SER A 171 -13.88 32.85 11.18
CA SER A 171 -12.68 32.86 10.34
C SER A 171 -11.79 31.66 10.65
N TRP A 172 -10.92 31.29 9.71
CA TRP A 172 -9.99 30.17 9.89
C TRP A 172 -8.80 30.28 8.95
N GLN A 173 -7.77 29.46 9.20
CA GLN A 173 -6.64 29.33 8.31
C GLN A 173 -7.05 28.62 7.01
N ILE A 174 -6.75 29.23 5.86
CA ILE A 174 -7.05 28.68 4.53
C ILE A 174 -6.39 27.30 4.38
N PRO A 175 -7.14 26.25 3.98
CA PRO A 175 -6.57 24.92 3.76
C PRO A 175 -5.40 24.97 2.75
N TRP A 176 -4.28 24.34 3.12
CA TRP A 176 -3.03 24.42 2.35
C TRP A 176 -3.16 23.96 0.89
N ASN A 177 -4.05 23.00 0.63
CA ASN A 177 -4.25 22.42 -0.69
C ASN A 177 -5.25 23.19 -1.55
N LEU A 178 -5.94 24.20 -0.99
CA LEU A 178 -7.01 24.90 -1.68
C LEU A 178 -6.52 25.59 -2.97
N LYS A 179 -5.30 26.13 -2.95
CA LYS A 179 -4.66 26.76 -4.12
C LYS A 179 -4.41 25.79 -5.30
N TYR A 180 -4.37 24.48 -5.03
CA TYR A 180 -4.20 23.45 -6.06
C TYR A 180 -5.53 22.91 -6.58
N LEU A 181 -6.61 23.15 -5.83
CA LEU A 181 -7.97 22.84 -6.26
C LEU A 181 -8.42 23.97 -7.18
N LYS A 182 -8.62 23.69 -8.47
CA LYS A 182 -9.16 24.66 -9.43
C LYS A 182 -10.66 24.87 -9.21
N VAL A 183 -11.03 25.39 -8.04
CA VAL A 183 -12.42 25.57 -7.61
C VAL A 183 -12.84 27.03 -7.73
N ARG A 184 -14.06 27.26 -8.24
CA ARG A 184 -14.66 28.60 -8.32
C ARG A 184 -15.39 28.98 -7.03
N GLU A 185 -15.87 27.98 -6.30
CA GLU A 185 -16.64 28.15 -5.07
C GLU A 185 -16.24 27.05 -4.09
N VAL A 186 -16.09 27.39 -2.81
CA VAL A 186 -15.73 26.46 -1.73
C VAL A 186 -16.86 26.48 -0.72
N LYS A 187 -17.52 25.35 -0.55
CA LYS A 187 -18.55 25.17 0.48
C LYS A 187 -17.92 24.37 1.62
N TYR A 188 -18.06 24.88 2.83
CA TYR A 188 -17.63 24.21 4.04
C TYR A 188 -18.87 23.54 4.63
N GLU A 189 -18.83 22.22 4.77
CA GLU A 189 -19.86 21.50 5.52
C GLU A 189 -19.70 21.86 7.00
N VAL A 190 -20.79 22.30 7.63
CA VAL A 190 -20.90 22.64 9.05
C VAL A 190 -21.74 21.57 9.72
#